data_AF-A0A2P5AN48-F1
#
_entry.id   AF-A0A2P5AN48-F1
#
_cell.length_a   1.000
_cell.length_b   1.000
_cell.length_c   1.000
_cell.angle_alpha   90.00
_cell.angle_beta   90.00
_cell.angle_gamma   90.00
#
_symmetry.space_group_name_H-M   'P 1'
#
loop_
_entity.id
_entity.type
_entity.pdbx_description
1 polymer ?
#
loop_
_entity_poly.entity_id
_entity_poly.type
_entity_poly.pdbx_seq_one_letter_code
_entity_poly.pdbx_strand_id
1 'polypeptide(L)'
;MAPSSVVLASTLQTTVVLGNSIRSYLSINRPKVGLKRIVRVNGQNLKHLFLYLTMEDTDNNFYEAKVYMDFGGHFNLDMIRPAVHYLYIDPEILRRFDAPD
;
A
#
# COMPACT_ATOMS: atom_id res chain seq x y z
N MET A 1 -17.53 -18.75 9.60
CA MET A 1 -16.72 -17.74 10.31
C MET A 1 -15.32 -18.30 10.48
N ALA A 2 -14.31 -17.69 9.84
CA ALA A 2 -12.92 -18.11 10.06
C ALA A 2 -12.46 -17.65 11.47
N PRO A 3 -11.65 -18.44 12.19
CA PRO A 3 -11.23 -18.08 13.54
C PRO A 3 -10.26 -16.90 13.51
N SER A 4 -10.44 -15.97 14.45
CA SER A 4 -9.73 -14.69 14.55
C SER A 4 -8.20 -14.81 14.58
N SER A 5 -7.68 -15.95 15.03
CA SER A 5 -6.24 -16.28 15.06
C SER A 5 -5.66 -16.57 13.66
N VAL A 6 -6.44 -17.14 12.74
CA VAL A 6 -6.01 -17.41 11.35
C VAL A 6 -5.97 -16.12 10.53
N VAL A 7 -6.87 -15.18 10.80
CA VAL A 7 -6.89 -13.86 10.16
C VAL A 7 -5.67 -13.02 10.60
N LEU A 8 -5.29 -13.06 11.87
CA LEU A 8 -4.12 -12.33 12.38
C LEU A 8 -2.79 -12.86 11.82
N ALA A 9 -2.61 -14.18 11.75
CA ALA A 9 -1.40 -14.80 11.22
C ALA A 9 -1.23 -14.53 9.71
N SER A 10 -2.31 -14.66 8.93
CA SER A 10 -2.29 -14.33 7.51
C SER A 10 -2.04 -12.85 7.26
N THR A 11 -2.65 -11.95 8.04
CA THR A 11 -2.44 -10.49 7.93
C THR A 11 -0.99 -10.10 8.26
N LEU A 12 -0.39 -10.69 9.30
CA LEU A 12 1.01 -10.47 9.66
C LEU A 12 1.97 -10.97 8.57
N GLN A 13 1.73 -12.18 8.06
CA GLN A 13 2.56 -12.77 7.01
C GLN A 13 2.49 -11.95 5.72
N THR A 14 1.31 -11.51 5.31
CA THR A 14 1.12 -10.61 4.17
C THR A 14 1.85 -9.27 4.39
N THR A 15 1.77 -8.69 5.58
CA THR A 15 2.45 -7.41 5.89
C THR A 15 3.98 -7.53 5.84
N VAL A 16 4.53 -8.65 6.35
CA VAL A 16 5.99 -8.91 6.31
C VAL A 16 6.48 -9.12 4.88
N VAL A 17 5.77 -9.93 4.09
CA VAL A 17 6.16 -10.21 2.70
C VAL A 17 6.06 -8.95 1.84
N LEU A 18 4.97 -8.19 1.96
CA LEU A 18 4.82 -6.89 1.28
C LEU A 18 5.93 -5.92 1.65
N GLY A 19 6.24 -5.79 2.94
CA GLY A 19 7.31 -4.91 3.42
C GLY A 19 8.69 -5.29 2.84
N ASN A 20 8.95 -6.60 2.65
CA ASN A 20 10.20 -7.07 2.05
C ASN A 20 10.27 -6.80 0.55
N SER A 21 9.20 -7.08 -0.20
CA SER A 21 9.14 -6.78 -1.64
C SER A 21 9.32 -5.30 -1.93
N ILE A 22 8.70 -4.43 -1.12
CA ILE A 22 8.87 -2.97 -1.23
C ILE A 22 10.30 -2.56 -0.90
N ARG A 23 10.88 -3.08 0.19
CA ARG A 23 12.28 -2.81 0.53
C ARG A 23 13.25 -3.21 -0.58
N SER A 24 13.05 -4.38 -1.20
CA SER A 24 13.85 -4.83 -2.33
C SER A 24 13.68 -3.92 -3.55
N TYR A 25 12.47 -3.44 -3.84
CA TYR A 25 12.28 -2.48 -4.92
C TYR A 25 13.02 -1.16 -4.66
N LEU A 26 12.88 -0.62 -3.43
CA LEU A 26 13.52 0.63 -3.03
C LEU A 26 15.03 0.51 -3.05
N SER A 27 15.61 -0.59 -2.60
CA SER A 27 17.07 -0.78 -2.64
C SER A 27 17.64 -0.78 -4.06
N ILE A 28 16.88 -1.26 -5.05
CA ILE A 28 17.29 -1.30 -6.46
C ILE A 28 17.10 0.07 -7.13
N ASN A 29 15.92 0.68 -6.97
CA ASN A 29 15.53 1.86 -7.75
C ASN A 29 15.77 3.19 -7.03
N ARG A 30 15.84 3.17 -5.71
CA ARG A 30 16.00 4.35 -4.84
C ARG A 30 16.92 4.04 -3.65
N PRO A 31 18.19 3.69 -3.87
CA PRO A 31 19.08 3.13 -2.84
C PRO A 31 19.32 4.02 -1.60
N LYS A 32 18.93 5.30 -1.65
CA LYS A 32 19.02 6.24 -0.53
C LYS A 32 17.73 6.39 0.28
N VAL A 33 16.64 5.74 -0.15
CA VAL A 33 15.30 5.87 0.41
C VAL A 33 14.86 4.49 0.92
N GLY A 34 14.73 4.35 2.23
CA GLY A 34 14.23 3.13 2.87
C GLY A 34 12.75 3.23 3.21
N LEU A 35 12.10 2.08 3.37
CA LEU A 35 10.73 2.01 3.89
C LEU A 35 10.75 2.21 5.42
N LYS A 36 10.09 3.26 5.93
CA LYS A 36 9.96 3.51 7.38
C LYS A 36 8.75 2.77 7.95
N ARG A 37 7.57 2.93 7.36
CA ARG A 37 6.36 2.17 7.74
C ARG A 37 5.30 2.12 6.64
N ILE A 38 4.44 1.11 6.69
CA ILE A 38 3.18 1.07 5.92
C ILE A 38 2.13 1.80 6.74
N VAL A 39 1.49 2.82 6.15
CA VAL A 39 0.49 3.68 6.80
C VAL A 39 -0.91 3.12 6.59
N ARG A 40 -1.21 2.65 5.38
CA ARG A 40 -2.53 2.13 5.01
C ARG A 40 -2.42 1.01 4.00
N VAL A 41 -3.32 0.06 4.09
CA VAL A 41 -3.52 -1.03 3.12
C VAL A 41 -5.00 -1.07 2.76
N ASN A 42 -5.32 -0.87 1.49
CA ASN A 42 -6.66 -1.12 0.96
C ASN A 42 -6.58 -2.34 0.03
N GLY A 43 -7.42 -3.33 0.27
CA GLY A 43 -7.52 -4.53 -0.57
C GLY A 43 -8.76 -4.49 -1.44
N GLN A 44 -8.62 -4.88 -2.70
CA GLN A 44 -9.73 -5.15 -3.60
C GLN A 44 -9.62 -6.57 -4.12
N ASN A 45 -10.62 -7.39 -3.80
CA ASN A 45 -10.71 -8.77 -4.26
C ASN A 45 -11.62 -8.82 -5.49
N LEU A 46 -11.04 -9.16 -6.64
CA LEU A 46 -11.79 -9.38 -7.88
C LEU A 46 -11.63 -10.87 -8.27
N LYS A 47 -10.79 -11.16 -9.26
CA LYS A 47 -10.25 -12.50 -9.55
C LYS A 47 -8.88 -12.76 -8.93
N HIS A 48 -8.24 -11.70 -8.43
CA HIS A 48 -6.96 -11.71 -7.73
C HIS A 48 -7.03 -10.62 -6.66
N LEU A 49 -6.05 -10.59 -5.76
CA LEU A 49 -6.01 -9.59 -4.71
C LEU A 49 -5.14 -8.40 -5.16
N PHE A 50 -5.77 -7.25 -5.35
CA PHE A 50 -5.06 -5.99 -5.53
C PHE A 50 -4.93 -5.29 -4.19
N LEU A 51 -3.72 -4.82 -3.90
CA LEU A 51 -3.40 -4.10 -2.68
C LEU A 51 -2.91 -2.71 -3.05
N TYR A 52 -3.59 -1.70 -2.53
CA TYR A 52 -3.20 -0.30 -2.65
C TYR A 52 -2.64 0.14 -1.30
N LEU A 53 -1.34 0.43 -1.30
CA LEU A 53 -0.55 0.72 -0.10
C LEU A 53 -0.23 2.21 -0.05
N THR A 54 -0.38 2.81 1.12
CA THR A 54 0.21 4.10 1.44
C THR A 54 1.36 3.87 2.42
N MET A 55 2.52 4.45 2.14
CA MET A 55 3.76 4.19 2.86
C MET A 55 4.44 5.50 3.21
N GLU A 56 5.19 5.49 4.30
CA GLU A 56 6.11 6.55 4.67
C GLU A 56 7.53 5.99 4.54
N ASP A 57 8.37 6.74 3.83
CA ASP A 57 9.77 6.39 3.62
C ASP A 57 10.67 7.14 4.62
N THR A 58 11.96 6.78 4.67
CA THR A 58 12.96 7.39 5.57
C THR A 58 13.29 8.84 5.23
N ASP A 59 12.90 9.31 4.05
CA ASP A 59 12.98 10.71 3.63
C ASP A 59 11.81 11.56 4.18
N ASN A 60 10.94 10.96 5.01
CA ASN A 60 9.69 11.53 5.54
C ASN A 60 8.68 11.94 4.45
N ASN A 61 8.83 11.42 3.23
CA ASN A 61 7.82 11.56 2.19
C ASN A 61 6.87 10.35 2.18
N PHE A 62 5.67 10.58 1.64
CA PHE A 62 4.67 9.54 1.47
C PHE A 62 4.64 9.03 0.04
N TYR A 63 4.36 7.74 -0.11
CA TYR A 63 4.29 7.06 -1.39
C TYR A 63 3.09 6.14 -1.45
N GLU A 64 2.56 5.97 -2.66
CA GLU A 64 1.51 5.03 -3.00
C GLU A 64 2.09 3.90 -3.83
N ALA A 65 1.75 2.67 -3.48
CA ALA A 65 2.10 1.49 -4.26
C ALA A 65 0.86 0.67 -4.59
N LYS A 66 0.86 0.11 -5.80
CA LYS A 66 -0.12 -0.88 -6.23
C LYS A 66 0.58 -2.21 -6.36
N VAL A 67 0.13 -3.18 -5.58
CA VAL A 67 0.68 -4.54 -5.56
C VAL A 67 -0.41 -5.50 -6.00
N TYR A 68 -0.04 -6.38 -6.92
CA TYR A 68 -0.83 -7.51 -7.34
C TYR A 68 -0.39 -8.75 -6.55
N MET A 69 -1.34 -9.47 -5.96
CA MET A 69 -1.11 -10.75 -5.30
C MET A 69 -1.95 -11.84 -5.97
N ASP A 70 -1.27 -12.88 -6.44
CA ASP A 70 -1.95 -14.08 -6.95
C ASP A 70 -2.36 -15.03 -5.80
N PHE A 71 -3.13 -16.07 -6.14
CA PHE A 71 -3.57 -17.06 -5.15
C PHE A 71 -2.46 -17.99 -4.67
N GLY A 72 -1.30 -17.99 -5.33
CA GLY A 72 -0.09 -18.68 -4.90
C GLY A 72 0.71 -17.88 -3.86
N GLY A 73 0.31 -16.63 -3.58
CA GLY A 73 1.02 -15.74 -2.68
C GLY A 73 2.21 -15.05 -3.32
N HIS A 74 2.32 -15.04 -4.66
CA HIS A 74 3.32 -14.26 -5.36
C HIS A 74 2.87 -12.80 -5.45
N PHE A 75 3.80 -11.89 -5.16
CA PHE A 75 3.57 -10.45 -5.19
C PHE A 75 4.29 -9.84 -6.39
N ASN A 76 3.58 -8.97 -7.11
CA ASN A 76 4.15 -8.16 -8.16
C ASN A 76 3.83 -6.68 -7.90
N LEU A 77 4.87 -5.84 -7.83
CA LEU A 77 4.71 -4.41 -7.70
C LEU A 77 4.41 -3.82 -9.07
N ASP A 78 3.16 -3.41 -9.28
CA ASP A 78 2.68 -2.85 -10.54
C ASP A 78 3.11 -1.39 -10.69
N MET A 79 3.06 -0.63 -9.58
CA MET A 79 3.36 0.80 -9.58
C MET A 79 3.84 1.26 -8.20
N ILE A 80 4.73 2.24 -8.19
CA ILE A 80 5.00 3.10 -7.03
C ILE A 80 5.10 4.55 -7.49
N ARG A 81 4.52 5.48 -6.73
CA ARG A 81 4.56 6.92 -7.02
C ARG A 81 4.56 7.74 -5.73
N PRO A 82 5.05 8.99 -5.76
CA PRO A 82 4.85 9.93 -4.65
C PRO A 82 3.36 10.08 -4.35
N ALA A 83 3.00 10.02 -3.07
CA ALA A 83 1.66 10.31 -2.60
C ALA A 83 1.60 11.76 -2.13
N VAL A 84 0.59 12.49 -2.57
CA VAL A 84 0.32 13.82 -2.00
C VAL A 84 -0.38 13.58 -0.67
N HIS A 85 0.39 13.64 0.42
CA HIS A 85 -0.18 13.58 1.76
C HIS A 85 -0.78 14.94 2.11
N TYR A 86 -2.08 15.07 1.90
CA TYR A 86 -2.81 16.24 2.37
C TYR A 86 -3.02 16.10 3.89
N LEU A 87 -2.23 16.83 4.69
CA LEU A 87 -2.38 16.91 6.15
C LEU A 87 -3.79 17.34 6.57
N TYR A 88 -4.46 18.08 5.69
CA TYR A 88 -5.85 18.49 5.80
C TYR A 88 -6.35 18.70 4.37
N ILE A 89 -7.35 17.92 3.94
CA ILE A 89 -8.13 18.27 2.76
C ILE A 89 -9.32 19.05 3.28
N ASP A 90 -9.42 20.32 2.89
CA ASP A 90 -10.62 21.10 3.14
C ASP A 90 -11.82 20.33 2.57
N PRO A 91 -12.83 19.97 3.39
CA PRO A 91 -14.01 19.26 2.93
C PRO A 91 -14.72 19.94 1.75
N GLU A 92 -14.61 21.27 1.63
CA GLU A 92 -15.13 22.01 0.46
C GLU A 92 -14.42 21.64 -0.84
N ILE A 93 -13.13 21.34 -0.80
CA ILE A 93 -12.37 20.95 -1.99
C ILE A 93 -12.86 19.58 -2.48
N LEU A 94 -13.10 18.62 -1.58
CA LEU A 94 -13.64 17.30 -1.95
C LEU A 94 -15.03 17.43 -2.58
N ARG A 95 -15.91 18.26 -2.01
CA ARG A 95 -17.26 18.51 -2.55
C ARG A 95 -17.27 19.12 -3.94
N ARG A 96 -16.20 19.83 -4.34
CA ARG A 96 -16.08 20.41 -5.69
C ARG A 96 -15.57 19.41 -6.73
N PHE A 97 -14.99 18.29 -6.30
CA PHE A 97 -14.47 17.22 -7.16
C PHE A 97 -15.36 15.98 -7.19
N ASP A 98 -16.29 15.82 -6.25
CA ASP A 98 -17.41 14.90 -6.42
C ASP A 98 -18.18 15.33 -7.68
N ALA A 99 -18.34 14.38 -8.61
CA ALA A 99 -18.83 14.61 -9.96
C ALA A 99 -20.15 15.40 -9.94
N PRO A 100 -20.38 16.32 -10.92
CA PRO A 100 -21.68 16.95 -11.06
C PRO A 100 -22.75 15.88 -11.29
N ASP A 101 -23.91 16.08 -10.64
CA ASP A 101 -25.10 15.23 -10.73
C ASP A 101 -25.46 14.83 -12.18
#